data_AF-A0A1Q3B5G3-F1
#
_entry.id   AF-A0A1Q3B5G3-F1
#
_cell.length_a   1.000
_cell.length_b   1.000
_cell.length_c   1.000
_cell.angle_alpha   90.00
_cell.angle_beta   90.00
_cell.angle_gamma   90.00
#
_symmetry.space_group_name_H-M   'P 1'
#
loop_
_entity.id
_entity.type
_entity.pdbx_description
1 polymer ?
#
loop_
_entity_poly.entity_id
_entity_poly.type
_entity_poly.pdbx_seq_one_letter_code
_entity_poly.pdbx_strand_id
1 'polypeptide(L)'
;SVSVTNKMASNVVIHCKSKNDDLGFISPGNSYEWGFRVNLWQTTLFFCGFYTKNGGGVYDIFKADRDINRCPTNTCIWDVQDDAIGQGSLATVRVQITNQMASNVTIHCKSKNDDLGIHVISSGQSYGWGFKVNFWQTTLFFCGFTTEKGRGVYDIYKARRDNLRCLDGNTCFWDVEDDG
;
A
#
# COMPACT_ATOMS: atom_id res chain seq x y z
N SER A 1 -12.52 -18.81 14.37
CA SER A 1 -11.61 -19.36 13.34
C SER A 1 -10.93 -18.21 12.62
N VAL A 2 -10.00 -18.51 11.73
CA VAL A 2 -9.45 -17.55 10.76
C VAL A 2 -9.72 -18.10 9.37
N SER A 3 -10.19 -17.23 8.46
CA SER A 3 -10.38 -17.53 7.05
C SER A 3 -9.52 -16.59 6.21
N VAL A 4 -8.69 -17.15 5.33
CA VAL A 4 -7.82 -16.43 4.42
C VAL A 4 -8.18 -16.81 2.98
N THR A 5 -8.54 -15.84 2.16
CA THR A 5 -8.92 -16.04 0.76
C THR A 5 -7.88 -15.42 -0.16
N ASN A 6 -7.30 -16.20 -1.06
CA ASN A 6 -6.45 -15.68 -2.13
C ASN A 6 -7.30 -15.30 -3.36
N LYS A 7 -7.58 -14.02 -3.51
CA LYS A 7 -8.34 -13.42 -4.63
C LYS A 7 -7.45 -12.77 -5.70
N MET A 8 -6.13 -12.86 -5.60
CA MET A 8 -5.23 -12.33 -6.64
C MET A 8 -5.24 -13.20 -7.90
N ALA A 9 -5.18 -12.57 -9.08
CA ALA A 9 -5.02 -13.25 -10.38
C ALA A 9 -3.58 -13.77 -10.62
N SER A 10 -2.63 -13.42 -9.73
CA SER A 10 -1.21 -13.77 -9.83
C SER A 10 -0.81 -14.91 -8.88
N ASN A 11 0.36 -15.51 -9.12
CA ASN A 11 0.93 -16.59 -8.30
C ASN A 11 1.41 -16.08 -6.92
N VAL A 12 0.48 -15.71 -6.04
CA VAL A 12 0.78 -15.45 -4.63
C VAL A 12 0.79 -16.77 -3.88
N VAL A 13 1.91 -17.06 -3.23
CA VAL A 13 2.03 -18.17 -2.29
C VAL A 13 1.74 -17.63 -0.90
N ILE A 14 0.73 -18.17 -0.24
CA ILE A 14 0.41 -17.85 1.15
C ILE A 14 0.89 -19.01 2.01
N HIS A 15 1.65 -18.72 3.07
CA HIS A 15 2.07 -19.70 4.06
C HIS A 15 1.65 -19.24 5.44
N CYS A 16 0.70 -19.93 6.05
CA CYS A 16 0.22 -19.62 7.40
C CYS A 16 0.86 -20.53 8.44
N LYS A 17 1.20 -19.97 9.60
CA LYS A 17 1.78 -20.68 10.74
C LYS A 17 1.29 -20.10 12.06
N SER A 18 1.33 -20.92 13.09
CA SER A 18 1.33 -20.48 14.49
C SER A 18 2.76 -20.53 15.04
N LYS A 19 2.96 -20.10 16.29
CA LYS A 19 4.24 -20.30 16.98
C LYS A 19 4.64 -21.78 17.08
N ASN A 20 3.68 -22.70 17.12
CA ASN A 20 3.91 -24.11 17.42
C ASN A 20 3.46 -25.07 16.30
N ASP A 21 2.66 -24.60 15.34
CA ASP A 21 2.02 -25.44 14.31
C ASP A 21 2.22 -24.84 12.92
N ASP A 22 2.69 -25.64 11.97
CA ASP A 22 2.70 -25.27 10.54
C ASP A 22 1.31 -25.58 9.96
N LEU A 23 0.64 -24.56 9.43
CA LEU A 23 -0.73 -24.69 8.90
C LEU A 23 -0.75 -24.89 7.37
N GLY A 24 0.42 -24.90 6.72
CA GLY A 24 0.58 -25.22 5.30
C GLY A 24 0.42 -24.04 4.33
N PHE A 25 0.44 -24.37 3.04
CA PHE A 25 0.43 -23.41 1.93
C PHE A 25 -0.94 -23.29 1.27
N ILE A 26 -1.33 -22.09 0.86
CA ILE A 26 -2.56 -21.80 0.13
C ILE A 26 -2.20 -21.38 -1.30
N SER A 27 -2.77 -22.09 -2.28
CA SER A 27 -2.59 -21.80 -3.70
C SER A 27 -3.47 -20.62 -4.17
N PRO A 28 -3.11 -19.96 -5.30
CA PRO A 28 -3.92 -18.93 -5.93
C PRO A 28 -5.37 -19.39 -6.21
N GLY A 29 -6.34 -18.49 -5.96
CA GLY A 29 -7.77 -18.74 -6.22
C GLY A 29 -8.50 -19.57 -5.16
N ASN A 30 -7.82 -20.02 -4.10
CA ASN A 30 -8.42 -20.80 -3.03
C ASN A 30 -8.66 -19.97 -1.76
N SER A 31 -9.62 -20.41 -0.95
CA SER A 31 -9.77 -20.01 0.45
C SER A 31 -9.32 -21.13 1.37
N TYR A 32 -8.80 -20.76 2.53
CA TYR A 32 -8.43 -21.68 3.59
C TYR A 32 -8.94 -21.15 4.93
N GLU A 33 -9.69 -21.98 5.64
CA GLU A 33 -10.20 -21.67 6.97
C GLU A 33 -9.70 -22.71 7.97
N TRP A 34 -9.25 -22.24 9.13
CA TRP A 34 -8.91 -23.10 10.25
C TRP A 34 -9.55 -22.63 11.55
N GLY A 35 -10.08 -23.60 12.29
CA GLY A 35 -10.60 -23.42 13.64
C GLY A 35 -9.50 -23.60 14.69
N PHE A 36 -9.54 -22.82 15.74
CA PHE A 36 -8.66 -22.96 16.90
C PHE A 36 -9.38 -22.47 18.16
N ARG A 37 -8.84 -22.84 19.33
CA ARG A 37 -9.23 -22.29 20.63
C ARG A 37 -8.13 -21.35 21.12
N VAL A 38 -8.53 -20.17 21.58
CA VAL A 38 -7.59 -19.23 22.21
C VAL A 38 -7.15 -19.82 23.55
N ASN A 39 -5.85 -19.79 23.83
CA ASN A 39 -5.34 -20.28 25.11
C ASN A 39 -5.70 -19.33 26.26
N LEU A 40 -5.77 -19.86 27.48
CA LEU A 40 -6.19 -19.11 28.68
C LEU A 40 -5.33 -17.88 28.97
N TRP A 41 -4.09 -17.88 28.49
CA TRP A 41 -3.12 -16.80 28.68
C TRP A 41 -3.17 -15.73 27.56
N GLN A 42 -4.12 -15.85 26.61
CA GLN A 42 -4.27 -14.97 25.45
C GLN A 42 -2.96 -14.77 24.65
N THR A 43 -2.14 -15.81 24.55
CA THR A 43 -0.88 -15.78 23.78
C THR A 43 -1.02 -16.39 22.38
N THR A 44 -2.24 -16.77 21.98
CA THR A 44 -2.50 -17.36 20.66
C THR A 44 -2.19 -16.34 19.56
N LEU A 45 -1.27 -16.72 18.67
CA LEU A 45 -0.80 -15.91 17.54
C LEU A 45 -0.74 -16.79 16.29
N PHE A 46 -1.29 -16.27 15.20
CA PHE A 46 -1.15 -16.81 13.85
C PHE A 46 -0.63 -15.73 12.92
N PHE A 47 0.35 -16.08 12.10
CA PHE A 47 0.91 -15.21 11.09
C PHE A 47 0.93 -15.93 9.74
N CYS A 48 0.76 -15.16 8.68
CA CYS A 48 0.89 -15.66 7.32
C CYS A 48 1.94 -14.86 6.57
N GLY A 49 2.82 -15.58 5.88
CA GLY A 49 3.73 -15.03 4.88
C GLY A 49 3.05 -15.04 3.52
N PHE A 50 3.22 -13.96 2.78
CA PHE A 50 2.68 -13.79 1.44
C PHE A 50 3.82 -13.46 0.50
N TYR A 51 4.03 -14.31 -0.50
CA TYR A 51 5.22 -14.25 -1.34
C TYR A 51 4.84 -14.20 -2.81
N THR A 52 5.48 -13.27 -3.52
CA THR A 52 5.39 -13.10 -4.96
C THR A 52 6.80 -13.07 -5.56
N LYS A 53 6.92 -13.13 -6.89
CA LYS A 53 8.19 -12.91 -7.59
C LYS A 53 8.83 -11.54 -7.31
N ASN A 54 8.05 -10.55 -6.88
CA ASN A 54 8.48 -9.16 -6.71
C ASN A 54 8.77 -8.80 -5.24
N GLY A 55 8.63 -9.75 -4.33
CA GLY A 55 8.77 -9.56 -2.89
C GLY A 55 7.62 -10.18 -2.10
N GLY A 56 7.68 -10.04 -0.78
CA GLY A 56 6.69 -10.58 0.14
C GLY A 56 6.80 -9.98 1.52
N GLY A 57 5.87 -10.36 2.40
CA GLY A 57 5.85 -9.92 3.79
C GLY A 57 5.12 -10.92 4.68
N VAL A 58 5.40 -10.84 5.99
CA VAL A 58 4.77 -11.68 7.02
C VAL A 58 3.91 -10.78 7.91
N TYR A 59 2.68 -11.22 8.16
CA TYR A 59 1.68 -10.43 8.89
C TYR A 59 0.98 -11.27 9.95
N ASP A 60 0.70 -10.65 11.09
CA ASP A 60 -0.11 -11.23 12.17
C ASP A 60 -1.58 -11.25 11.77
N ILE A 61 -2.05 -12.40 11.31
CA ILE A 61 -3.41 -12.64 10.83
C ILE A 61 -4.38 -12.85 12.01
N PHE A 62 -3.88 -13.27 13.16
CA PHE A 62 -4.64 -13.27 14.40
C PHE A 62 -3.72 -13.13 15.60
N LYS A 63 -4.04 -12.18 16.49
CA LYS A 63 -3.35 -12.01 17.77
C LYS A 63 -4.40 -11.89 18.88
N ALA A 64 -4.37 -12.82 19.84
CA ALA A 64 -5.46 -12.96 20.81
C ALA A 64 -5.73 -11.70 21.65
N ASP A 65 -4.69 -10.99 22.10
CA ASP A 65 -4.83 -9.73 22.86
C ASP A 65 -5.50 -8.60 22.06
N ARG A 66 -5.39 -8.63 20.72
CA ARG A 66 -5.89 -7.63 19.80
C ARG A 66 -7.26 -7.97 19.21
N ASP A 67 -7.46 -9.23 18.83
CA ASP A 67 -8.52 -9.63 17.90
C ASP A 67 -9.68 -10.39 18.53
N ILE A 68 -9.56 -10.86 19.78
CA ILE A 68 -10.57 -11.70 20.43
C ILE A 68 -11.98 -11.08 20.45
N ASN A 69 -12.06 -9.74 20.53
CA ASN A 69 -13.32 -8.99 20.52
C ASN A 69 -13.55 -8.21 19.21
N ARG A 70 -12.71 -8.42 18.20
CA ARG A 70 -12.70 -7.61 16.96
C ARG A 70 -13.36 -8.32 15.77
N CYS A 71 -13.54 -9.64 15.86
CA CYS A 71 -14.07 -10.47 14.79
C CYS A 71 -15.58 -10.74 15.02
N PRO A 72 -16.50 -10.12 14.26
CA PRO A 72 -17.94 -10.08 14.57
C PRO A 72 -18.63 -11.45 14.65
N THR A 73 -18.12 -12.43 13.90
CA THR A 73 -18.71 -13.77 13.79
C THR A 73 -17.87 -14.84 14.48
N ASN A 74 -16.96 -14.45 15.39
CA ASN A 74 -15.86 -15.31 15.89
C ASN A 74 -14.94 -15.86 14.79
N THR A 75 -15.08 -15.37 13.55
CA THR A 75 -14.22 -15.67 12.41
C THR A 75 -13.55 -14.39 11.95
N CYS A 76 -12.22 -14.37 11.98
CA CYS A 76 -11.45 -13.28 11.42
C CYS A 76 -11.20 -13.56 9.93
N ILE A 77 -11.77 -12.73 9.06
CA ILE A 77 -11.76 -12.93 7.61
C ILE A 77 -10.70 -12.03 6.98
N TRP A 78 -9.87 -12.61 6.13
CA TRP A 78 -8.78 -11.93 5.43
C TRP A 78 -8.85 -12.23 3.93
N ASP A 79 -9.07 -11.19 3.13
CA ASP A 79 -9.06 -11.30 1.68
C ASP A 79 -7.76 -10.73 1.12
N VAL A 80 -6.99 -11.60 0.47
CA VAL A 80 -5.72 -11.28 -0.18
C VAL A 80 -6.01 -10.98 -1.63
N GLN A 81 -6.02 -9.71 -1.97
CA GLN A 81 -6.29 -9.22 -3.31
C GLN A 81 -5.30 -8.08 -3.59
N ASP A 82 -5.10 -7.76 -4.86
CA ASP A 82 -4.66 -6.40 -5.18
C ASP A 82 -5.74 -5.44 -4.66
N ASP A 83 -5.46 -4.16 -4.46
CA ASP A 83 -6.47 -3.19 -4.00
C ASP A 83 -7.51 -2.85 -5.10
N ALA A 84 -8.02 -3.88 -5.76
CA ALA A 84 -9.33 -3.94 -6.34
C ALA A 84 -10.13 -5.01 -5.59
N ILE A 85 -11.17 -4.59 -4.85
CA ILE A 85 -12.51 -5.22 -4.75
C ILE A 85 -13.17 -4.90 -3.38
N GLY A 86 -14.36 -4.31 -3.43
CA GLY A 86 -15.25 -4.07 -2.29
C GLY A 86 -16.07 -2.80 -2.49
N GLN A 87 -17.37 -2.93 -2.75
CA GLN A 87 -18.28 -1.81 -3.02
C GLN A 87 -18.22 -0.74 -1.91
N GLY A 88 -17.70 0.45 -2.24
CA GLY A 88 -17.71 1.63 -1.37
C GLY A 88 -16.43 2.45 -1.42
N SER A 89 -16.30 3.32 -2.42
CA SER A 89 -15.26 4.37 -2.59
C SER A 89 -13.84 3.91 -2.97
N LEU A 90 -13.42 4.31 -4.17
CA LEU A 90 -12.05 4.29 -4.67
C LEU A 90 -11.19 5.26 -3.85
N ALA A 91 -10.40 4.79 -2.88
CA ALA A 91 -9.32 5.60 -2.33
C ALA A 91 -8.13 5.62 -3.30
N THR A 92 -8.36 6.15 -4.50
CA THR A 92 -7.29 6.54 -5.42
C THR A 92 -6.54 7.69 -4.78
N VAL A 93 -5.26 7.48 -4.46
CA VAL A 93 -4.41 8.60 -4.05
C VAL A 93 -4.10 9.41 -5.29
N ARG A 94 -4.30 10.71 -5.22
CA ARG A 94 -3.87 11.66 -6.25
C ARG A 94 -2.65 12.40 -5.75
N VAL A 95 -1.67 12.57 -6.62
CA VAL A 95 -0.60 13.55 -6.41
C VAL A 95 -0.86 14.72 -7.33
N GLN A 96 -0.72 15.93 -6.81
CA GLN A 96 -0.77 17.15 -7.59
C GLN A 96 0.44 18.02 -7.22
N ILE A 97 1.26 18.30 -8.23
CA ILE A 97 2.44 19.16 -8.14
C ILE A 97 2.10 20.46 -8.85
N THR A 98 2.16 21.59 -8.16
CA THR A 98 1.90 22.92 -8.71
C THR A 98 3.21 23.70 -8.79
N ASN A 99 3.45 24.36 -9.92
CA ASN A 99 4.60 25.24 -10.08
C ASN A 99 4.22 26.68 -9.67
N GLN A 100 4.78 27.17 -8.56
CA GLN A 100 4.60 28.55 -8.09
C GLN A 100 5.74 29.47 -8.52
N MET A 101 6.78 28.94 -9.18
CA MET A 101 7.89 29.73 -9.70
C MET A 101 7.49 30.55 -10.92
N ALA A 102 8.23 31.62 -11.22
CA ALA A 102 8.03 32.41 -12.44
C ALA A 102 8.47 31.68 -13.72
N SER A 103 9.41 30.74 -13.61
CA SER A 103 9.95 29.96 -14.73
C SER A 103 9.28 28.58 -14.86
N ASN A 104 9.46 27.94 -16.02
CA ASN A 104 9.00 26.56 -16.21
C ASN A 104 9.81 25.57 -15.36
N VAL A 105 9.14 24.56 -14.82
CA VAL A 105 9.75 23.46 -14.08
C VAL A 105 9.60 22.17 -14.87
N THR A 106 10.70 21.48 -15.11
CA THR A 106 10.68 20.16 -15.74
C THR A 106 10.71 19.09 -14.66
N ILE A 107 9.77 18.15 -14.69
CA ILE A 107 9.71 17.02 -13.78
C ILE A 107 9.87 15.69 -14.52
N HIS A 108 10.51 14.71 -13.88
CA HIS A 108 10.48 13.31 -14.30
C HIS A 108 10.09 12.46 -13.11
N CYS A 109 8.87 11.94 -13.14
CA CYS A 109 8.31 11.17 -12.03
C CYS A 109 8.26 9.69 -12.37
N LYS A 110 8.62 8.84 -11.40
CA LYS A 110 8.48 7.38 -11.54
C LYS A 110 8.31 6.67 -10.20
N SER A 111 7.80 5.46 -10.28
CA SER A 111 7.83 4.46 -9.21
C SER A 111 8.88 3.40 -9.53
N LYS A 112 8.95 2.33 -8.73
CA LYS A 112 9.74 1.14 -9.09
C LYS A 112 9.26 0.48 -10.39
N ASN A 113 7.97 0.53 -10.68
CA ASN A 113 7.34 -0.25 -11.75
C ASN A 113 6.79 0.61 -12.89
N ASP A 114 6.56 1.91 -12.65
CA ASP A 114 5.87 2.80 -13.57
C ASP A 114 6.70 4.05 -13.82
N ASP A 115 6.99 4.35 -15.07
CA ASP A 115 7.61 5.63 -15.46
C ASP A 115 6.50 6.54 -16.01
N LEU A 116 6.28 7.69 -15.36
CA LEU A 116 5.27 8.67 -15.76
C LEU A 116 5.80 9.63 -16.84
N GLY A 117 7.10 9.54 -17.15
CA GLY A 117 7.77 10.34 -18.16
C GLY A 117 8.13 11.74 -17.68
N ILE A 118 8.61 12.53 -18.64
CA ILE A 118 9.06 13.91 -18.44
C ILE A 118 7.92 14.86 -18.78
N HIS A 119 7.65 15.82 -17.91
CA HIS A 119 6.64 16.86 -18.10
C HIS A 119 7.21 18.24 -17.80
N VAL A 120 6.77 19.25 -18.53
CA VAL A 120 7.10 20.66 -18.26
C VAL A 120 5.88 21.35 -17.68
N ILE A 121 6.00 21.88 -16.47
CA ILE A 121 4.95 22.61 -15.76
C ILE A 121 5.24 24.10 -15.88
N SER A 122 4.39 24.82 -16.61
CA SER A 122 4.48 26.28 -16.71
C SER A 122 4.13 26.96 -15.39
N SER A 123 4.57 28.21 -15.23
CA SER A 123 4.26 29.02 -14.04
C SER A 123 2.74 29.07 -13.75
N GLY A 124 2.36 28.80 -12.51
CA GLY A 124 0.97 28.75 -12.06
C GLY A 124 0.16 27.54 -12.54
N GLN A 125 0.78 26.54 -13.18
CA GLN A 125 0.12 25.32 -13.63
C GLN A 125 0.42 24.13 -12.71
N SER A 126 -0.37 23.07 -12.84
CA SER A 126 -0.19 21.84 -12.07
C SER A 126 -0.12 20.62 -12.97
N TYR A 127 0.66 19.63 -12.53
CA TYR A 127 0.66 18.28 -13.08
C TYR A 127 0.25 17.30 -11.98
N GLY A 128 -0.56 16.30 -12.32
CA GLY A 128 -1.00 15.32 -11.34
C GLY A 128 -1.39 13.99 -11.96
N TRP A 129 -1.36 12.96 -11.14
CA TRP A 129 -1.75 11.60 -11.51
C TRP A 129 -2.41 10.90 -10.33
N GLY A 130 -3.24 9.91 -10.64
CA GLY A 130 -3.88 9.04 -9.66
C GLY A 130 -3.25 7.65 -9.68
N PHE A 131 -3.08 7.05 -8.51
CA PHE A 131 -2.62 5.67 -8.37
C PHE A 131 -3.28 4.99 -7.17
N LYS A 132 -3.12 3.67 -7.12
CA LYS A 132 -3.51 2.86 -5.98
C LYS A 132 -2.29 2.53 -5.14
N VAL A 133 -2.41 2.70 -3.83
CA VAL A 133 -1.41 2.20 -2.88
C VAL A 133 -1.49 0.68 -2.91
N ASN A 134 -0.35 -0.01 -2.95
CA ASN A 134 -0.34 -1.46 -2.89
C ASN A 134 -0.57 -1.96 -1.46
N PHE A 135 -1.17 -3.14 -1.35
CA PHE A 135 -1.48 -3.80 -0.07
C PHE A 135 -0.28 -3.88 0.88
N TRP A 136 0.93 -4.07 0.34
CA TRP A 136 2.16 -4.16 1.14
C TRP A 136 2.63 -2.79 1.71
N GLN A 137 1.92 -1.70 1.40
CA GLN A 137 2.27 -0.31 1.73
C GLN A 137 3.72 0.03 1.36
N THR A 138 4.15 -0.48 0.20
CA THR A 138 5.49 -0.23 -0.36
C THR A 138 5.47 0.75 -1.53
N THR A 139 4.30 1.28 -1.90
CA THR A 139 4.17 2.27 -2.98
C THR A 139 5.02 3.50 -2.67
N LEU A 140 5.89 3.83 -3.62
CA LEU A 140 6.81 4.96 -3.59
C LEU A 140 6.82 5.60 -4.97
N PHE A 141 6.58 6.91 -5.02
CA PHE A 141 6.82 7.74 -6.19
C PHE A 141 7.86 8.80 -5.84
N PHE A 142 8.83 8.97 -6.71
CA PHE A 142 9.84 10.00 -6.62
C PHE A 142 9.91 10.76 -7.94
N CYS A 143 10.22 12.06 -7.85
CA CYS A 143 10.32 12.92 -9.00
C CYS A 143 11.66 13.66 -8.98
N GLY A 144 12.33 13.68 -10.14
CA GLY A 144 13.41 14.62 -10.39
C GLY A 144 12.85 15.94 -10.88
N PHE A 145 13.31 17.05 -10.31
CA PHE A 145 12.94 18.40 -10.69
C PHE A 145 14.14 19.10 -11.31
N THR A 146 13.90 19.83 -12.39
CA THR A 146 14.86 20.71 -13.02
C THR A 146 14.23 22.09 -13.19
N THR A 147 14.82 23.06 -12.54
CA THR A 147 14.46 24.47 -12.57
C THR A 147 15.64 25.29 -13.09
N GLU A 148 15.46 26.59 -13.30
CA GLU A 148 16.57 27.50 -13.63
C GLU A 148 17.59 27.64 -12.47
N LYS A 149 17.15 27.38 -11.24
CA LYS A 149 17.98 27.51 -10.03
C LYS A 149 18.74 26.24 -9.66
N GLY A 150 18.32 25.09 -10.17
CA GLY A 150 18.98 23.83 -9.85
C GLY A 150 18.17 22.58 -10.18
N ARG A 151 18.64 21.46 -9.64
CA ARG A 151 18.01 20.14 -9.82
C ARG A 151 18.01 19.37 -8.50
N GLY A 152 16.97 18.58 -8.28
CA GLY A 152 16.83 17.75 -7.08
C GLY A 152 15.91 16.55 -7.33
N VAL A 153 15.99 15.52 -6.48
CA VAL A 153 15.09 14.36 -6.53
C VAL A 153 14.44 14.19 -5.17
N TYR A 154 13.11 14.07 -5.17
CA TYR A 154 12.34 14.03 -3.94
C TYR A 154 11.31 12.89 -3.95
N ASP A 155 11.10 12.29 -2.78
CA ASP A 155 10.04 11.31 -2.52
C ASP A 155 8.68 12.03 -2.41
N ILE A 156 7.98 12.12 -3.53
CA ILE A 156 6.69 12.82 -3.64
C ILE A 156 5.54 12.03 -3.01
N TYR A 157 5.64 10.69 -2.99
CA TYR A 157 4.72 9.87 -2.22
C TYR A 157 5.40 8.65 -1.64
N LYS A 158 5.18 8.38 -0.35
CA LYS A 158 5.65 7.19 0.35
C LYS A 158 4.54 6.65 1.24
N ALA A 159 3.98 5.50 0.88
CA ALA A 159 2.76 4.95 1.49
C ALA A 159 2.75 4.97 3.02
N ARG A 160 3.84 4.52 3.66
CA ARG A 160 3.94 4.51 5.14
C ARG A 160 3.99 5.89 5.78
N ARG A 161 4.54 6.90 5.09
CA ARG A 161 4.63 8.30 5.57
C ARG A 161 3.31 9.03 5.31
N ASP A 162 2.75 8.85 4.12
CA ASP A 162 1.72 9.74 3.58
C ASP A 162 0.29 9.22 3.75
N ASN A 163 0.10 7.99 4.21
CA ASN A 163 -1.24 7.41 4.46
C ASN A 163 -2.13 8.28 5.36
N LEU A 164 -1.54 9.04 6.29
CA LEU A 164 -2.26 9.98 7.16
C LEU A 164 -2.12 11.45 6.72
N ARG A 165 -1.12 11.77 5.90
CA ARG A 165 -0.84 13.15 5.47
C ARG A 165 -1.80 13.61 4.37
N CYS A 166 -2.20 12.70 3.49
CA CYS A 166 -3.03 13.02 2.33
C CYS A 166 -4.50 12.63 2.52
N LEU A 167 -5.00 12.62 3.77
CA LEU A 167 -6.35 12.18 4.10
C LEU A 167 -7.44 13.13 3.57
N ASP A 168 -7.12 14.42 3.41
CA ASP A 168 -8.06 15.39 2.85
C ASP A 168 -8.22 15.15 1.35
N GLY A 169 -9.35 14.57 0.96
CA GLY A 169 -9.68 14.25 -0.44
C GLY A 169 -8.78 13.20 -1.11
N ASN A 170 -8.00 12.41 -0.35
CA ASN A 170 -7.00 11.45 -0.87
C ASN A 170 -5.98 12.11 -1.82
N THR A 171 -5.68 13.40 -1.63
CA THR A 171 -4.78 14.15 -2.52
C THR A 171 -3.56 14.64 -1.77
N CYS A 172 -2.38 14.31 -2.30
CA CYS A 172 -1.10 14.82 -1.83
C CYS A 172 -0.71 16.03 -2.68
N PHE A 173 -0.88 17.22 -2.12
CA PHE A 173 -0.45 18.47 -2.74
C PHE A 173 1.04 18.73 -2.48
N TRP A 174 1.70 19.26 -3.51
CA TRP A 174 3.08 19.70 -3.49
C TRP A 174 3.18 21.00 -4.30
N ASP A 175 3.88 21.99 -3.77
CA ASP A 175 4.19 23.23 -4.46
C ASP A 175 5.70 23.28 -4.73
N VAL A 176 6.07 23.73 -5.92
CA VAL A 176 7.47 24.03 -6.28
C VAL A 176 7.65 25.53 -6.14
N GLU A 177 8.43 25.92 -5.14
CA GLU A 177 8.72 27.30 -4.80
C GLU A 177 10.20 27.65 -5.00
N ASP A 178 10.50 28.92 -4.82
CA ASP A 178 11.80 29.51 -5.13
C ASP A 178 12.90 29.16 -4.11
N ASP A 179 12.51 28.73 -2.91
CA ASP A 179 13.37 28.37 -1.78
C ASP A 179 13.65 26.87 -1.64
N GLY A 180 12.94 26.02 -2.40
CA GLY A 180 13.23 24.59 -2.58
C GLY A 180 12.30 23.65 -1.82
#